data_AF-A0A1Y0RQT9-F1
#
_entry.id   AF-A0A1Y0RQT9-F1
#
_cell.length_a   1.000
_cell.length_b   1.000
_cell.length_c   1.000
_cell.angle_alpha   90.00
_cell.angle_beta   90.00
_cell.angle_gamma   90.00
#
_symmetry.space_group_name_H-M   'P 1'
#
loop_
_entity.id
_entity.type
_entity.pdbx_description
1 polymer ?
#
loop_
_entity_poly.entity_id
_entity_poly.type
_entity_poly.pdbx_seq_one_letter_code
_entity_poly.pdbx_strand_id
1 'polypeptide(L)'
;MSEETLNNNDSLLDKAKSYLCQEVAPQANEIDHHPNALFYALRGLGEWNLLGLKIPCRWGGKAVSEQTYGNFQELIARYSGALAFVQTQHQSAAGMLVASSNTLLQEKYLPRMSNGQVLLGVGFSQLRREGDSLTVAIPVSGGYQLSGVVPWVTGWGLFSEFIVAATLPDGHAVFGVVPLQETHQNSGGAMTFSSPAHLAAMTSTNTVSATLKNFFLPTDCVVFIKPAGWIQENDQKNVLRATFLATGCALAGLDILESVSRTKSLPFINNTFDSLEQELTNCRSDIREAQNSAWEMSELLQLRAWAIELATRIAHAAVTVSSGAAIYSHHDAQRVYREALVFTVTGQTRAVMEATLGRLTRPSFYHEPHRRRERREEREETRKISYSRVIHLSHVIHTDIPQWQGDPPVEFEAVSEWHKDGYYLRRFSMGEHSATHINAPNSFHVHGEGIDEYPAESLVVPAVMIDIREQALENPDYALCVDDILAWEEQYGEIPSGCVVLLYTGWQEKWLDKNAFFNQDVQGNMHFPGFGSDATRFLLEERQIAGVGIDTHGVDSGQDTTFATNRLVLEKPLIVLESLTNLDHLPAIGTTLAIGVLRLRNGSGSPAGVLAFLP
;
A
#
# COMPACT_ATOMS: atom_id res chain seq x y z
N MET A 1 19.67 10.24 18.67
CA MET A 1 20.87 9.40 18.44
C MET A 1 22.03 10.33 18.11
N SER A 2 23.25 10.06 18.60
CA SER A 2 24.44 10.87 18.26
C SER A 2 24.89 10.61 16.82
N GLU A 3 25.44 11.64 16.14
CA GLU A 3 25.98 11.55 14.77
C GLU A 3 27.00 10.41 14.58
N GLU A 4 27.78 10.12 15.63
CA GLU A 4 28.78 9.04 15.63
C GLU A 4 28.15 7.64 15.51
N THR A 5 26.94 7.46 16.03
CA THR A 5 26.20 6.19 15.94
C THR A 5 25.58 6.00 14.55
N LEU A 6 25.17 7.09 13.89
CA LEU A 6 24.64 7.07 12.52
C LEU A 6 25.74 6.70 11.51
N ASN A 7 26.91 7.35 11.59
CA ASN A 7 28.05 7.07 10.71
C ASN A 7 28.57 5.63 10.79
N ASN A 8 28.51 4.98 11.95
CA ASN A 8 29.00 3.62 12.14
C ASN A 8 28.01 2.56 11.60
N ASN A 9 26.71 2.86 11.58
CA ASN A 9 25.67 1.99 11.04
C ASN A 9 25.68 1.93 9.51
N ASP A 10 25.88 3.08 8.86
CA ASP A 10 26.00 3.15 7.39
C ASP A 10 27.24 2.37 6.91
N SER A 11 28.37 2.50 7.61
CA SER A 11 29.58 1.72 7.35
C SER A 11 29.39 0.19 7.44
N LEU A 12 28.48 -0.29 8.28
CA LEU A 12 28.19 -1.72 8.43
C LEU A 12 27.40 -2.27 7.25
N LEU A 13 26.32 -1.58 6.89
CA LEU A 13 25.47 -1.99 5.76
C LEU A 13 26.22 -1.89 4.44
N ASP A 14 27.12 -0.91 4.29
CA ASP A 14 28.00 -0.80 3.13
C ASP A 14 28.97 -1.97 3.01
N LYS A 15 29.58 -2.40 4.13
CA LYS A 15 30.44 -3.59 4.15
C LYS A 15 29.66 -4.86 3.81
N ALA A 16 28.47 -5.01 4.39
CA ALA A 16 27.59 -6.12 4.06
C ALA A 16 27.24 -6.12 2.57
N LYS A 17 26.85 -4.96 2.01
CA LYS A 17 26.53 -4.80 0.59
C LYS A 17 27.72 -5.14 -0.31
N SER A 18 28.92 -4.67 0.04
CA SER A 18 30.13 -4.98 -0.72
C SER A 18 30.39 -6.48 -0.80
N TYR A 19 30.35 -7.17 0.35
CA TYR A 19 30.51 -8.63 0.40
C TYR A 19 29.41 -9.36 -0.37
N LEU A 20 28.15 -8.95 -0.18
CA LEU A 20 27.02 -9.60 -0.85
C LEU A 20 27.08 -9.41 -2.38
N CYS A 21 27.45 -8.23 -2.88
CA CYS A 21 27.61 -7.99 -4.31
C CYS A 21 28.79 -8.75 -4.93
N GLN A 22 29.93 -8.81 -4.23
CA GLN A 22 31.18 -9.35 -4.78
C GLN A 22 31.27 -10.86 -4.65
N GLU A 23 30.83 -11.41 -3.51
CA GLU A 23 31.08 -12.80 -3.15
C GLU A 23 29.80 -13.64 -3.18
N VAL A 24 28.62 -13.08 -2.92
CA VAL A 24 27.37 -13.86 -2.82
C VAL A 24 26.57 -13.83 -4.12
N ALA A 25 26.29 -12.64 -4.66
CA ALA A 25 25.46 -12.46 -5.84
C ALA A 25 25.94 -13.28 -7.06
N PRO A 26 27.24 -13.35 -7.38
CA PRO A 26 27.72 -14.11 -8.55
C PRO A 26 27.48 -15.63 -8.45
N GLN A 27 27.25 -16.16 -7.26
CA GLN A 27 27.05 -17.59 -7.00
C GLN A 27 25.75 -17.87 -6.24
N ALA A 28 24.78 -16.96 -6.27
CA ALA A 28 23.54 -17.08 -5.51
C ALA A 28 22.72 -18.34 -5.86
N ASN A 29 22.73 -18.77 -7.13
CA ASN A 29 22.09 -20.04 -7.54
C ASN A 29 22.79 -21.27 -6.97
N GLU A 30 24.13 -21.26 -6.91
CA GLU A 30 24.91 -22.33 -6.28
C GLU A 30 24.64 -22.37 -4.77
N ILE A 31 24.59 -21.20 -4.13
CA ILE A 31 24.24 -21.05 -2.71
C ILE A 31 22.82 -21.57 -2.42
N ASP A 32 21.86 -21.44 -3.33
CA ASP A 32 20.48 -21.96 -3.15
C ASP A 32 20.41 -23.50 -3.15
N HIS A 33 21.31 -24.17 -3.88
CA HIS A 33 21.25 -25.62 -4.09
C HIS A 33 22.31 -26.41 -3.31
N HIS A 34 23.50 -25.87 -3.11
CA HIS A 34 24.66 -26.58 -2.57
C HIS A 34 25.00 -26.13 -1.13
N PRO A 35 24.85 -27.01 -0.12
CA PRO A 35 25.13 -26.68 1.28
C PRO A 35 26.55 -26.16 1.54
N ASN A 36 27.56 -26.67 0.81
CA ASN A 36 28.94 -26.21 0.95
C ASN A 36 29.10 -24.75 0.50
N ALA A 37 28.49 -24.36 -0.62
CA ALA A 37 28.52 -22.97 -1.10
C ALA A 37 27.84 -22.04 -0.08
N LEU A 38 26.68 -22.46 0.44
CA LEU A 38 25.99 -21.74 1.51
C LEU A 38 26.85 -21.62 2.79
N PHE A 39 27.55 -22.67 3.18
CA PHE A 39 28.43 -22.65 4.34
C PHE A 39 29.57 -21.64 4.16
N TYR A 40 30.23 -21.60 3.00
CA TYR A 40 31.28 -20.63 2.73
C TYR A 40 30.75 -19.19 2.72
N ALA A 41 29.56 -18.97 2.14
CA ALA A 41 28.91 -17.66 2.18
C ALA A 41 28.57 -17.23 3.64
N LEU A 42 28.10 -18.18 4.46
CA LEU A 42 27.84 -17.93 5.88
C LEU A 42 29.13 -17.62 6.66
N ARG A 43 30.24 -18.30 6.35
CA ARG A 43 31.55 -18.04 6.95
C ARG A 43 32.07 -16.65 6.59
N GLY A 44 31.90 -16.22 5.33
CA GLY A 44 32.30 -14.87 4.93
C GLY A 44 31.54 -13.77 5.67
N LEU A 45 30.24 -13.96 5.98
CA LEU A 45 29.54 -13.05 6.90
C LEU A 45 30.20 -12.99 8.29
N GLY A 46 30.72 -14.12 8.78
CA GLY A 46 31.44 -14.23 10.05
C GLY A 46 32.75 -13.43 10.06
N GLU A 47 33.51 -13.44 8.97
CA GLU A 47 34.76 -12.66 8.85
C GLU A 47 34.52 -11.15 9.07
N TRP A 48 33.34 -10.65 8.68
CA TRP A 48 32.91 -9.27 8.86
C TRP A 48 32.11 -9.01 10.15
N ASN A 49 31.98 -10.02 11.02
CA ASN A 49 31.15 -9.99 12.23
C ASN A 49 29.66 -9.67 11.97
N LEU A 50 29.09 -10.24 10.90
CA LEU A 50 27.72 -9.97 10.44
C LEU A 50 26.72 -11.09 10.83
N LEU A 51 27.15 -12.11 11.58
CA LEU A 51 26.29 -13.25 11.92
C LEU A 51 25.40 -13.01 13.16
N GLY A 52 25.87 -12.20 14.11
CA GLY A 52 25.23 -11.94 15.41
C GLY A 52 25.07 -10.44 15.68
N LEU A 53 24.60 -9.67 14.71
CA LEU A 53 24.52 -8.21 14.75
C LEU A 53 23.85 -7.62 16.01
N LYS A 54 22.82 -8.27 16.55
CA LYS A 54 22.10 -7.78 17.75
C LYS A 54 22.72 -8.24 19.07
N ILE A 55 23.81 -9.00 19.04
CA ILE A 55 24.54 -9.38 20.25
C ILE A 55 25.14 -8.10 20.89
N PRO A 56 25.00 -7.89 22.21
CA PRO A 56 25.58 -6.73 22.90
C PRO A 56 27.11 -6.65 22.75
N CYS A 57 27.65 -5.42 22.73
CA CYS A 57 29.09 -5.18 22.56
C CYS A 57 29.97 -5.86 23.62
N ARG A 58 29.46 -6.04 24.86
CA ARG A 58 30.18 -6.78 25.93
C ARG A 58 30.52 -8.23 25.56
N TRP A 59 29.81 -8.78 24.59
CA TRP A 59 30.02 -10.12 24.05
C TRP A 59 30.68 -10.09 22.65
N GLY A 60 31.30 -8.98 22.25
CA GLY A 60 31.93 -8.83 20.94
C GLY A 60 30.94 -8.71 19.77
N GLY A 61 29.65 -8.50 20.04
CA GLY A 61 28.65 -8.17 19.03
C GLY A 61 28.62 -6.67 18.69
N LYS A 62 27.74 -6.28 17.77
CA LYS A 62 27.62 -4.89 17.29
C LYS A 62 26.45 -4.12 17.92
N ALA A 63 25.60 -4.79 18.68
CA ALA A 63 24.42 -4.21 19.35
C ALA A 63 23.54 -3.35 18.42
N VAL A 64 23.38 -3.76 17.16
CA VAL A 64 22.61 -2.97 16.18
C VAL A 64 21.14 -2.86 16.59
N SER A 65 20.49 -1.75 16.21
CA SER A 65 19.06 -1.55 16.44
C SER A 65 18.20 -2.53 15.63
N GLU A 66 16.93 -2.70 16.00
CA GLU A 66 15.96 -3.48 15.21
C GLU A 66 15.83 -2.94 13.78
N GLN A 67 15.87 -1.62 13.62
CA GLN A 67 15.79 -0.96 12.31
C GLN A 67 17.00 -1.31 11.44
N THR A 68 18.21 -1.19 11.97
CA THR A 68 19.44 -1.54 11.24
C THR A 68 19.47 -3.03 10.92
N TYR A 69 19.01 -3.89 11.82
CA TYR A 69 18.90 -5.33 11.54
C TYR A 69 17.88 -5.63 10.45
N GLY A 70 16.71 -4.97 10.44
CA GLY A 70 15.72 -5.11 9.36
C GLY A 70 16.29 -4.70 7.99
N ASN A 71 17.04 -3.59 7.93
CA ASN A 71 17.75 -3.19 6.71
C ASN A 71 18.80 -4.23 6.27
N PHE A 72 19.53 -4.83 7.21
CA PHE A 72 20.45 -5.92 6.90
C PHE A 72 19.72 -7.17 6.39
N GLN A 73 18.59 -7.56 6.99
CA GLN A 73 17.78 -8.70 6.55
C GLN A 73 17.22 -8.51 5.14
N GLU A 74 16.79 -7.30 4.81
CA GLU A 74 16.36 -6.95 3.46
C GLU A 74 17.52 -7.02 2.46
N LEU A 75 18.68 -6.50 2.85
CA LEU A 75 19.89 -6.48 2.01
C LEU A 75 20.39 -7.90 1.70
N ILE A 76 20.52 -8.76 2.71
CA ILE A 76 20.98 -10.14 2.51
C ILE A 76 19.99 -10.98 1.70
N ALA A 77 18.68 -10.82 1.93
CA ALA A 77 17.64 -11.53 1.17
C ALA A 77 17.55 -11.09 -0.30
N ARG A 78 17.96 -9.86 -0.62
CA ARG A 78 18.09 -9.39 -2.02
C ARG A 78 19.12 -10.18 -2.83
N TYR A 79 20.20 -10.63 -2.19
CA TYR A 79 21.29 -11.31 -2.89
C TYR A 79 21.28 -12.84 -2.73
N SER A 80 20.78 -13.36 -1.60
CA SER A 80 20.56 -14.80 -1.41
C SER A 80 19.55 -15.07 -0.31
N GLY A 81 18.41 -15.67 -0.66
CA GLY A 81 17.39 -16.02 0.31
C GLY A 81 17.81 -17.16 1.24
N ALA A 82 18.54 -18.16 0.72
CA ALA A 82 19.07 -19.26 1.54
C ALA A 82 20.05 -18.76 2.62
N LEU A 83 20.96 -17.85 2.26
CA LEU A 83 21.90 -17.24 3.20
C LEU A 83 21.17 -16.36 4.24
N ALA A 84 20.22 -15.54 3.78
CA ALA A 84 19.38 -14.72 4.66
C ALA A 84 18.62 -15.57 5.68
N PHE A 85 18.06 -16.69 5.26
CA PHE A 85 17.28 -17.57 6.10
C PHE A 85 18.13 -18.21 7.20
N VAL A 86 19.29 -18.79 6.85
CA VAL A 86 20.21 -19.43 7.81
C VAL A 86 20.82 -18.40 8.76
N GLN A 87 21.23 -17.22 8.27
CA GLN A 87 21.70 -16.13 9.13
C GLN A 87 20.62 -15.71 10.14
N THR A 88 19.35 -15.63 9.72
CA THR A 88 18.23 -15.26 10.60
C THR A 88 18.00 -16.31 11.69
N GLN A 89 18.13 -17.61 11.39
CA GLN A 89 18.05 -18.67 12.40
C GLN A 89 19.15 -18.49 13.46
N HIS A 90 20.38 -18.21 13.03
CA HIS A 90 21.51 -18.01 13.92
C HIS A 90 21.38 -16.78 14.81
N GLN A 91 20.97 -15.64 14.22
CA GLN A 91 20.69 -14.41 14.97
C GLN A 91 19.54 -14.60 15.96
N SER A 92 18.53 -15.41 15.63
CA SER A 92 17.41 -15.73 16.53
C SER A 92 17.91 -16.49 17.75
N ALA A 93 18.78 -17.50 17.55
CA ALA A 93 19.36 -18.23 18.66
C ALA A 93 20.23 -17.34 19.56
N ALA A 94 21.03 -16.45 18.96
CA ALA A 94 21.79 -15.44 19.70
C ALA A 94 20.88 -14.55 20.55
N GLY A 95 19.76 -14.08 19.99
CA GLY A 95 18.77 -13.28 20.71
C GLY A 95 18.16 -14.02 21.91
N MET A 96 17.88 -15.31 21.77
CA MET A 96 17.37 -16.15 22.87
C MET A 96 18.39 -16.31 23.99
N LEU A 97 19.67 -16.50 23.66
CA LEU A 97 20.76 -16.59 24.63
C LEU A 97 21.00 -15.25 25.33
N VAL A 98 20.92 -14.12 24.61
CA VAL A 98 20.98 -12.78 25.20
C VAL A 98 19.83 -12.55 26.20
N ALA A 99 18.63 -13.04 25.89
CA ALA A 99 17.46 -12.93 26.76
C ALA A 99 17.43 -13.95 27.91
N SER A 100 18.34 -14.93 27.92
CA SER A 100 18.44 -15.96 28.96
C SER A 100 19.02 -15.41 30.26
N SER A 101 18.63 -15.99 31.39
CA SER A 101 19.30 -15.79 32.68
C SER A 101 20.44 -16.78 32.94
N ASN A 102 20.67 -17.74 32.04
CA ASN A 102 21.73 -18.74 32.15
C ASN A 102 23.07 -18.15 31.69
N THR A 103 23.86 -17.66 32.65
CA THR A 103 25.16 -17.01 32.39
C THR A 103 26.18 -17.96 31.79
N LEU A 104 26.15 -19.25 32.13
CA LEU A 104 27.07 -20.25 31.57
C LEU A 104 26.88 -20.39 30.05
N LEU A 105 25.63 -20.42 29.59
CA LEU A 105 25.34 -20.44 28.16
C LEU A 105 25.72 -19.11 27.49
N GLN A 106 25.47 -17.97 28.14
CA GLN A 106 25.90 -16.67 27.60
C GLN A 106 27.41 -16.60 27.38
N GLU A 107 28.20 -16.98 28.39
CA GLU A 107 29.66 -16.98 28.35
C GLU A 107 30.21 -17.99 27.34
N LYS A 108 29.59 -19.17 27.24
CA LYS A 108 30.00 -20.23 26.30
C LYS A 108 29.80 -19.81 24.85
N TYR A 109 28.68 -19.15 24.53
CA TYR A 109 28.23 -18.94 23.15
C TYR A 109 28.43 -17.52 22.63
N LEU A 110 27.92 -16.50 23.33
CA LEU A 110 27.77 -15.16 22.75
C LEU A 110 29.08 -14.54 22.22
N PRO A 111 30.25 -14.69 22.89
CA PRO A 111 31.54 -14.21 22.35
C PRO A 111 31.94 -14.77 20.99
N ARG A 112 31.37 -15.92 20.59
CA ARG A 112 31.81 -16.74 19.45
C ARG A 112 30.80 -16.79 18.32
N MET A 113 29.61 -16.22 18.49
CA MET A 113 28.53 -16.28 17.50
C MET A 113 28.70 -15.23 16.40
N SER A 114 29.08 -13.99 16.74
CA SER A 114 29.16 -12.88 15.77
C SER A 114 30.11 -13.15 14.61
N ASN A 115 31.22 -13.87 14.85
CA ASN A 115 32.24 -14.22 13.87
C ASN A 115 32.13 -15.66 13.33
N GLY A 116 31.11 -16.40 13.75
CA GLY A 116 30.86 -17.77 13.30
C GLY A 116 31.85 -18.82 13.82
N GLN A 117 32.61 -18.54 14.89
CA GLN A 117 33.36 -19.57 15.62
C GLN A 117 32.43 -20.63 16.23
N VAL A 118 31.20 -20.23 16.57
CA VAL A 118 30.10 -21.14 16.88
C VAL A 118 28.90 -20.76 16.01
N LEU A 119 28.35 -21.75 15.31
CA LEU A 119 27.12 -21.61 14.53
C LEU A 119 26.03 -22.49 15.16
N LEU A 120 24.91 -21.86 15.47
CA LEU A 120 23.85 -22.43 16.29
C LEU A 120 22.49 -21.99 15.75
N GLY A 121 21.57 -22.94 15.54
CA GLY A 121 20.25 -22.69 14.96
C GLY A 121 19.10 -22.77 15.98
N VAL A 122 17.88 -22.87 15.49
CA VAL A 122 16.67 -23.05 16.32
C VAL A 122 15.72 -24.09 15.72
N GLY A 123 14.94 -24.74 16.58
CA GLY A 123 13.97 -25.78 16.20
C GLY A 123 12.82 -25.87 17.21
N PHE A 124 11.84 -24.98 17.07
CA PHE A 124 10.70 -24.89 18.00
C PHE A 124 9.35 -24.59 17.30
N SER A 125 9.27 -24.75 15.99
CA SER A 125 8.05 -24.47 15.21
C SER A 125 6.84 -25.31 15.64
N GLN A 126 7.06 -26.51 16.18
CA GLN A 126 6.02 -27.39 16.72
C GLN A 126 5.19 -26.76 17.83
N LEU A 127 5.73 -25.77 18.56
CA LEU A 127 4.98 -25.07 19.61
C LEU A 127 3.81 -24.23 19.07
N ARG A 128 3.81 -23.90 17.76
CA ARG A 128 2.75 -23.13 17.11
C ARG A 128 1.55 -23.98 16.72
N ARG A 129 1.63 -25.30 16.81
CA ARG A 129 0.54 -26.20 16.45
C ARG A 129 -0.53 -26.18 17.54
N GLU A 130 -1.79 -26.13 17.12
CA GLU A 130 -2.93 -26.37 18.00
C GLU A 130 -3.09 -27.88 18.25
N GLY A 131 -3.60 -28.23 19.43
CA GLY A 131 -3.82 -29.63 19.84
C GLY A 131 -2.65 -30.24 20.63
N ASP A 132 -2.50 -31.56 20.52
CA ASP A 132 -1.50 -32.30 21.28
C ASP A 132 -0.07 -31.87 20.91
N SER A 133 0.75 -31.67 21.94
CA SER A 133 2.15 -31.25 21.78
C SER A 133 2.98 -32.34 21.11
N LEU A 134 3.56 -32.04 19.95
CA LEU A 134 4.43 -32.98 19.24
C LEU A 134 5.73 -33.31 19.98
N THR A 135 6.20 -32.41 20.85
CA THR A 135 7.40 -32.62 21.67
C THR A 135 7.07 -32.20 23.11
N VAL A 136 7.24 -33.13 24.04
CA VAL A 136 6.95 -32.95 25.46
C VAL A 136 8.22 -33.08 26.29
N ALA A 137 8.25 -32.40 27.44
CA ALA A 137 9.30 -32.48 28.42
C ALA A 137 8.73 -32.94 29.77
N ILE A 138 9.40 -33.88 30.43
CA ILE A 138 9.09 -34.30 31.79
C ILE A 138 10.22 -33.85 32.72
N PRO A 139 9.94 -33.09 33.79
CA PRO A 139 10.95 -32.75 34.79
C PRO A 139 11.52 -34.01 35.44
N VAL A 140 12.85 -34.11 35.51
CA VAL A 140 13.57 -35.19 36.19
C VAL A 140 14.72 -34.62 37.01
N SER A 141 15.37 -35.45 37.82
CA SER A 141 16.56 -35.01 38.56
C SER A 141 17.63 -34.47 37.60
N GLY A 142 18.09 -33.25 37.85
CA GLY A 142 19.14 -32.59 37.06
C GLY A 142 18.71 -32.00 35.72
N GLY A 143 17.43 -32.07 35.31
CA GLY A 143 16.98 -31.50 34.05
C GLY A 143 15.62 -32.00 33.57
N TYR A 144 15.51 -32.29 32.28
CA TYR A 144 14.26 -32.67 31.63
C TYR A 144 14.46 -33.88 30.70
N GLN A 145 13.47 -34.76 30.59
CA GLN A 145 13.42 -35.79 29.55
C GLN A 145 12.50 -35.34 28.42
N LEU A 146 13.04 -35.22 27.22
CA LEU A 146 12.36 -34.77 26.02
C LEU A 146 11.97 -35.96 25.16
N SER A 147 10.71 -36.00 24.72
CA SER A 147 10.19 -37.04 23.84
C SER A 147 9.27 -36.42 22.78
N GLY A 148 9.40 -36.89 21.54
CA GLY A 148 8.55 -36.47 20.43
C GLY A 148 9.33 -36.05 19.19
N VAL A 149 8.71 -35.23 18.34
CA VAL A 149 9.26 -34.83 17.03
C VAL A 149 9.32 -33.31 16.89
N VAL A 150 10.50 -32.82 16.49
CA VAL A 150 10.76 -31.45 16.05
C VAL A 150 10.79 -31.47 14.52
N PRO A 151 9.73 -30.99 13.83
CA PRO A 151 9.55 -31.27 12.40
C PRO A 151 10.50 -30.48 11.50
N TRP A 152 10.88 -29.26 11.89
CA TRP A 152 11.65 -28.34 11.07
C TRP A 152 12.87 -27.84 11.83
N VAL A 153 14.03 -28.44 11.56
CA VAL A 153 15.34 -28.03 12.07
C VAL A 153 16.24 -27.72 10.89
N THR A 154 16.45 -26.43 10.62
CA THR A 154 17.26 -25.95 9.50
C THR A 154 18.73 -25.83 9.90
N GLY A 155 19.64 -26.09 8.94
CA GLY A 155 21.07 -25.94 9.13
C GLY A 155 21.80 -27.25 9.44
N TRP A 156 21.24 -28.40 9.06
CA TRP A 156 21.93 -29.68 9.23
C TRP A 156 23.24 -29.73 8.45
N GLY A 157 24.34 -30.01 9.16
CA GLY A 157 25.71 -29.92 8.62
C GLY A 157 26.26 -28.50 8.51
N LEU A 158 25.47 -27.46 8.81
CA LEU A 158 25.90 -26.06 8.86
C LEU A 158 26.07 -25.57 10.30
N PHE A 159 25.18 -25.98 11.20
CA PHE A 159 25.19 -25.65 12.62
C PHE A 159 25.63 -26.85 13.45
N SER A 160 26.38 -26.60 14.52
CA SER A 160 26.81 -27.66 15.44
C SER A 160 25.75 -28.02 16.46
N GLU A 161 24.92 -27.04 16.84
CA GLU A 161 23.91 -27.13 17.89
C GLU A 161 22.67 -26.33 17.49
N PHE A 162 21.54 -26.57 18.16
CA PHE A 162 20.34 -25.77 18.00
C PHE A 162 19.57 -25.63 19.32
N ILE A 163 18.76 -24.59 19.43
CA ILE A 163 17.82 -24.44 20.54
C ILE A 163 16.54 -25.19 20.22
N VAL A 164 16.28 -26.27 20.95
CA VAL A 164 15.03 -27.04 20.90
C VAL A 164 14.04 -26.51 21.94
N ALA A 165 12.75 -26.78 21.72
CA ALA A 165 11.71 -26.53 22.72
C ALA A 165 10.75 -27.71 22.89
N ALA A 166 10.22 -27.86 24.10
CA ALA A 166 9.29 -28.93 24.46
C ALA A 166 8.27 -28.44 25.49
N THR A 167 7.03 -28.92 25.39
CA THR A 167 5.93 -28.54 26.30
C THR A 167 5.99 -29.35 27.59
N LEU A 168 5.89 -28.68 28.73
CA LEU A 168 5.81 -29.25 30.06
C LEU A 168 4.37 -29.67 30.42
N PRO A 169 4.16 -30.54 31.43
CA PRO A 169 2.82 -31.02 31.79
C PRO A 169 1.84 -29.91 32.22
N ASP A 170 2.37 -28.79 32.68
CA ASP A 170 1.61 -27.60 33.11
C ASP A 170 1.39 -26.59 31.96
N GLY A 171 1.79 -26.91 30.74
CA GLY A 171 1.65 -26.08 29.55
C GLY A 171 2.78 -25.07 29.32
N HIS A 172 3.74 -24.93 30.25
CA HIS A 172 4.94 -24.12 30.01
C HIS A 172 5.80 -24.76 28.90
N ALA A 173 6.71 -23.99 28.32
CA ALA A 173 7.66 -24.49 27.32
C ALA A 173 9.10 -24.34 27.83
N VAL A 174 9.83 -25.45 27.93
CA VAL A 174 11.28 -25.45 28.21
C VAL A 174 12.05 -25.34 26.90
N PHE A 175 13.06 -24.47 26.88
CA PHE A 175 13.98 -24.28 25.77
C PHE A 175 15.39 -24.67 26.19
N GLY A 176 16.10 -25.41 25.35
CA GLY A 176 17.45 -25.90 25.68
C GLY A 176 18.36 -26.00 24.46
N VAL A 177 19.66 -25.84 24.68
CA VAL A 177 20.68 -26.08 23.64
C VAL A 177 20.97 -27.57 23.56
N VAL A 178 20.88 -28.13 22.35
CA VAL A 178 21.19 -29.55 22.09
C VAL A 178 22.05 -29.70 20.81
N PRO A 179 22.81 -30.80 20.67
CA PRO A 179 23.61 -31.05 19.46
C PRO A 179 22.74 -31.15 18.20
N LEU A 180 23.20 -30.62 17.07
CA LEU A 180 22.58 -30.88 15.77
C LEU A 180 23.28 -32.06 15.09
N GLN A 181 23.24 -33.21 15.76
CA GLN A 181 23.83 -34.47 15.31
C GLN A 181 23.18 -35.65 16.04
N GLU A 182 23.21 -36.81 15.41
CA GLU A 182 22.84 -38.09 16.01
C GLU A 182 23.50 -38.23 17.39
N THR A 183 22.69 -38.46 18.42
CA THR A 183 23.16 -38.50 19.80
C THR A 183 22.50 -39.64 20.56
N HIS A 184 23.32 -40.48 21.19
CA HIS A 184 22.90 -41.51 22.12
C HIS A 184 23.52 -41.25 23.49
N GLN A 185 22.68 -41.22 24.52
CA GLN A 185 23.08 -40.95 25.90
C GLN A 185 23.14 -42.25 26.69
N ASN A 186 24.04 -42.31 27.68
CA ASN A 186 24.19 -43.48 28.55
C ASN A 186 22.91 -43.81 29.34
N SER A 187 22.02 -42.84 29.51
CA SER A 187 20.69 -43.01 30.11
C SER A 187 19.70 -43.79 29.23
N GLY A 188 20.07 -44.12 27.99
CA GLY A 188 19.19 -44.71 26.98
C GLY A 188 18.40 -43.68 26.17
N GLY A 189 18.54 -42.38 26.49
CA GLY A 189 17.99 -41.28 25.71
C GLY A 189 18.66 -41.17 24.33
N ALA A 190 17.89 -40.83 23.30
CA ALA A 190 18.43 -40.67 21.95
C ALA A 190 17.78 -39.49 21.21
N MET A 191 18.55 -38.90 20.31
CA MET A 191 18.07 -37.92 19.34
C MET A 191 18.57 -38.33 17.96
N THR A 192 17.62 -38.57 17.05
CA THR A 192 17.89 -38.99 15.67
C THR A 192 17.27 -38.04 14.67
N PHE A 193 17.77 -38.02 13.44
CA PHE A 193 17.37 -37.07 12.41
C PHE A 193 16.94 -37.78 11.12
N SER A 194 16.02 -37.16 10.39
CA SER A 194 15.69 -37.59 9.03
C SER A 194 16.84 -37.27 8.06
N SER A 195 16.80 -37.84 6.86
CA SER A 195 17.53 -37.24 5.74
C SER A 195 17.05 -35.79 5.50
N PRO A 196 17.88 -34.91 4.93
CA PRO A 196 17.45 -33.58 4.52
C PRO A 196 16.19 -33.62 3.66
N ALA A 197 15.24 -32.72 3.93
CA ALA A 197 13.98 -32.64 3.24
C ALA A 197 14.16 -32.19 1.78
N HIS A 198 13.38 -32.77 0.86
CA HIS A 198 13.30 -32.33 -0.53
C HIS A 198 12.44 -31.07 -0.64
N LEU A 199 13.04 -29.91 -0.38
CA LEU A 199 12.36 -28.61 -0.43
C LEU A 199 12.21 -28.12 -1.89
N ALA A 200 11.19 -27.30 -2.14
CA ALA A 200 11.00 -26.67 -3.45
C ALA A 200 12.01 -25.52 -3.73
N ALA A 201 12.62 -24.97 -2.69
CA ALA A 201 13.56 -23.85 -2.75
C ALA A 201 14.50 -23.88 -1.54
N MET A 202 15.62 -23.15 -1.61
CA MET A 202 16.61 -23.05 -0.53
C MET A 202 17.04 -24.43 -0.01
N THR A 203 17.24 -25.38 -0.94
CA THR A 203 17.53 -26.77 -0.60
C THR A 203 18.87 -26.92 0.12
N SER A 204 19.80 -26.02 -0.15
CA SER A 204 21.10 -25.93 0.52
C SER A 204 21.02 -25.70 2.04
N THR A 205 19.88 -25.20 2.54
CA THR A 205 19.67 -24.93 3.97
C THR A 205 19.59 -26.19 4.81
N ASN A 206 19.51 -27.37 4.17
CA ASN A 206 19.55 -28.70 4.81
C ASN A 206 18.61 -28.78 6.02
N THR A 207 17.31 -28.75 5.76
CA THR A 207 16.30 -28.86 6.82
C THR A 207 15.95 -30.33 7.09
N VAL A 208 15.98 -30.74 8.36
CA VAL A 208 15.71 -32.11 8.84
C VAL A 208 14.61 -32.10 9.91
N SER A 209 14.02 -33.26 10.19
CA SER A 209 13.21 -33.48 11.39
C SER A 209 14.03 -34.20 12.46
N ALA A 210 13.96 -33.74 13.71
CA ALA A 210 14.58 -34.42 14.85
C ALA A 210 13.53 -35.25 15.61
N THR A 211 13.87 -36.50 15.95
CA THR A 211 13.07 -37.37 16.81
C THR A 211 13.82 -37.57 18.13
N LEU A 212 13.17 -37.18 19.22
CA LEU A 212 13.67 -37.28 20.59
C LEU A 212 13.00 -38.46 21.27
N LYS A 213 13.79 -39.36 21.85
CA LYS A 213 13.30 -40.49 22.65
C LYS A 213 13.93 -40.43 24.02
N ASN A 214 13.17 -39.96 25.01
CA ASN A 214 13.62 -39.79 26.40
C ASN A 214 14.98 -39.07 26.48
N PHE A 215 15.22 -38.11 25.59
CA PHE A 215 16.48 -37.39 25.51
C PHE A 215 16.62 -36.50 26.74
N PHE A 216 17.67 -36.72 27.52
CA PHE A 216 17.93 -35.93 28.72
C PHE A 216 18.53 -34.58 28.33
N LEU A 217 17.83 -33.49 28.67
CA LEU A 217 18.30 -32.12 28.62
C LEU A 217 18.77 -31.69 30.01
N PRO A 218 20.09 -31.55 30.23
CA PRO A 218 20.64 -31.07 31.49
C PRO A 218 20.21 -29.64 31.84
N THR A 219 20.12 -29.32 33.13
CA THR A 219 19.70 -27.99 33.62
C THR A 219 20.64 -26.87 33.15
N ASP A 220 21.94 -27.13 33.05
CA ASP A 220 22.94 -26.18 32.55
C ASP A 220 22.80 -25.91 31.03
N CYS A 221 22.14 -26.79 30.30
CA CYS A 221 21.77 -26.60 28.89
C CYS A 221 20.43 -25.85 28.68
N VAL A 222 19.68 -25.57 29.75
CA VAL A 222 18.39 -24.86 29.65
C VAL A 222 18.60 -23.38 29.39
N VAL A 223 17.99 -22.87 28.33
CA VAL A 223 18.01 -21.46 27.94
C VAL A 223 17.01 -20.67 28.77
N PHE A 224 15.75 -21.10 28.80
CA PHE A 224 14.71 -20.55 29.67
C PHE A 224 13.48 -21.46 29.67
N ILE A 225 12.55 -21.16 30.59
CA ILE A 225 11.19 -21.70 30.58
C ILE A 225 10.24 -20.53 30.31
N LYS A 226 9.30 -20.70 29.38
CA LYS A 226 8.30 -19.70 29.03
C LYS A 226 6.90 -20.13 29.47
N PRO A 227 6.01 -19.19 29.83
CA PRO A 227 4.63 -19.50 30.17
C PRO A 227 3.88 -20.12 28.99
N ALA A 228 2.82 -20.85 29.31
CA ALA A 228 1.85 -21.32 28.32
C ALA A 228 1.35 -20.13 27.48
N GLY A 229 1.18 -20.32 26.18
CA GLY A 229 0.73 -19.25 25.27
C GLY A 229 1.82 -18.25 24.83
N TRP A 230 3.04 -18.32 25.37
CA TRP A 230 4.10 -17.37 25.06
C TRP A 230 4.42 -17.27 23.56
N ILE A 231 4.38 -18.39 22.82
CA ILE A 231 4.73 -18.37 21.40
C ILE A 231 3.69 -17.59 20.57
N GLN A 232 2.41 -17.67 20.93
CA GLN A 232 1.33 -16.92 20.30
C GLN A 232 1.48 -15.42 20.57
N GLU A 233 1.75 -15.04 21.82
CA GLU A 233 2.05 -13.64 22.18
C GLU A 233 3.30 -13.12 21.48
N ASN A 234 4.34 -13.94 21.40
CA ASN A 234 5.58 -13.58 20.72
C ASN A 234 5.35 -13.39 19.22
N ASP A 235 4.52 -14.21 18.58
CA ASP A 235 4.20 -14.04 17.17
C ASP A 235 3.40 -12.75 16.92
N GLN A 236 2.47 -12.39 17.81
CA GLN A 236 1.74 -11.11 17.75
C GLN A 236 2.69 -9.90 17.88
N LYS A 237 3.66 -9.96 18.81
CA LYS A 237 4.64 -8.87 19.00
C LYS A 237 5.60 -8.70 17.83
N ASN A 238 5.75 -9.71 16.98
CA ASN A 238 6.83 -9.77 15.99
C ASN A 238 6.33 -9.99 14.55
N VAL A 239 5.06 -9.65 14.27
CA VAL A 239 4.40 -9.86 12.97
C VAL A 239 5.25 -9.37 11.79
N LEU A 240 5.89 -8.20 11.92
CA LEU A 240 6.66 -7.59 10.82
C LEU A 240 8.09 -8.13 10.66
N ARG A 241 8.62 -8.94 11.59
CA ARG A 241 10.04 -9.36 11.52
C ARG A 241 10.39 -10.11 10.23
N ALA A 242 9.50 -11.00 9.78
CA ALA A 242 9.73 -11.79 8.57
C ALA A 242 9.50 -10.99 7.27
N THR A 243 8.97 -9.77 7.37
CA THR A 243 8.66 -8.93 6.22
C THR A 243 9.91 -8.50 5.46
N PHE A 244 11.02 -8.21 6.16
CA PHE A 244 12.26 -7.78 5.52
C PHE A 244 12.86 -8.83 4.58
N LEU A 245 12.63 -10.11 4.84
CA LEU A 245 13.03 -11.18 3.94
C LEU A 245 12.22 -11.14 2.63
N ALA A 246 10.91 -10.91 2.74
CA ALA A 246 10.02 -10.79 1.58
C ALA A 246 10.32 -9.52 0.77
N THR A 247 10.54 -8.36 1.41
CA THR A 247 10.89 -7.13 0.69
C THR A 247 12.29 -7.21 0.06
N GLY A 248 13.24 -7.91 0.69
CA GLY A 248 14.54 -8.20 0.09
C GLY A 248 14.41 -9.06 -1.16
N CYS A 249 13.62 -10.13 -1.09
CA CYS A 249 13.30 -10.96 -2.26
C CYS A 249 12.61 -10.17 -3.38
N ALA A 250 11.70 -9.26 -3.02
CA ALA A 250 11.05 -8.36 -3.97
C ALA A 250 12.06 -7.44 -4.68
N LEU A 251 13.04 -6.89 -3.95
CA LEU A 251 14.14 -6.11 -4.54
C LEU A 251 15.00 -6.97 -5.49
N ALA A 252 15.24 -8.25 -5.18
CA ALA A 252 15.95 -9.15 -6.08
C ALA A 252 15.20 -9.34 -7.41
N GLY A 253 13.87 -9.40 -7.35
CA GLY A 253 13.04 -9.43 -8.55
C GLY A 253 13.12 -8.13 -9.35
N LEU A 254 13.09 -6.97 -8.69
CA LEU A 254 13.27 -5.66 -9.34
C LEU A 254 14.62 -5.53 -10.03
N ASP A 255 15.71 -6.04 -9.43
CA ASP A 255 17.04 -6.02 -10.07
C ASP A 255 17.05 -6.73 -11.42
N ILE A 256 16.31 -7.83 -11.52
CA ILE A 256 16.15 -8.57 -12.78
C ILE A 256 15.29 -7.78 -13.76
N LEU A 257 14.18 -7.19 -13.32
CA LEU A 257 13.37 -6.32 -14.17
C LEU A 257 14.19 -5.16 -14.71
N GLU A 258 14.95 -4.47 -13.86
CA GLU A 258 15.79 -3.34 -14.23
C GLU A 258 16.88 -3.75 -15.23
N SER A 259 17.55 -4.88 -15.00
CA SER A 259 18.54 -5.40 -15.93
C SER A 259 17.93 -5.69 -17.30
N VAL A 260 16.78 -6.35 -17.34
CA VAL A 260 16.09 -6.70 -18.58
C VAL A 260 15.49 -5.46 -19.26
N SER A 261 15.02 -4.47 -18.50
CA SER A 261 14.47 -3.22 -19.02
C SER A 261 15.52 -2.44 -19.79
N ARG A 262 16.75 -2.36 -19.25
CA ARG A 262 17.92 -1.75 -19.91
C ARG A 262 18.32 -2.51 -21.17
N THR A 263 18.28 -3.85 -21.18
CA THR A 263 18.69 -4.65 -22.34
C THR A 263 17.64 -4.69 -23.45
N LYS A 264 16.35 -4.87 -23.11
CA LYS A 264 15.27 -5.01 -24.10
C LYS A 264 14.67 -3.67 -24.55
N SER A 265 14.75 -2.63 -23.72
CA SER A 265 14.24 -1.27 -24.01
C SER A 265 12.77 -1.24 -24.47
N LEU A 266 11.93 -2.11 -23.90
CA LEU A 266 10.50 -2.18 -24.22
C LEU A 266 9.68 -1.34 -23.22
N PRO A 267 8.85 -0.37 -23.66
CA PRO A 267 8.14 0.55 -22.77
C PRO A 267 7.29 -0.12 -21.69
N PHE A 268 6.63 -1.23 -22.01
CA PHE A 268 5.80 -1.94 -21.01
C PHE A 268 6.62 -2.56 -19.88
N ILE A 269 7.89 -2.90 -20.12
CA ILE A 269 8.80 -3.41 -19.07
C ILE A 269 9.20 -2.26 -18.14
N ASN A 270 9.53 -1.09 -18.70
CA ASN A 270 9.85 0.11 -17.94
C ASN A 270 8.65 0.53 -17.06
N ASN A 271 7.46 0.65 -17.65
CA ASN A 271 6.25 1.01 -16.91
C ASN A 271 5.94 0.01 -15.78
N THR A 272 6.16 -1.29 -16.04
CA THR A 272 5.98 -2.33 -15.02
C THR A 272 7.02 -2.20 -13.90
N PHE A 273 8.29 -1.96 -14.24
CA PHE A 273 9.36 -1.73 -13.27
C PHE A 273 9.05 -0.51 -12.39
N ASP A 274 8.77 0.64 -12.99
CA ASP A 274 8.48 1.90 -12.27
C ASP A 274 7.28 1.73 -11.32
N SER A 275 6.21 1.09 -11.81
CA SER A 275 5.00 0.84 -11.00
C SER A 275 5.28 -0.08 -9.80
N LEU A 276 6.02 -1.18 -10.00
CA LEU A 276 6.32 -2.14 -8.94
C LEU A 276 7.37 -1.61 -7.95
N GLU A 277 8.34 -0.83 -8.43
CA GLU A 277 9.33 -0.15 -7.59
C GLU A 277 8.66 0.87 -6.67
N GLN A 278 7.74 1.67 -7.21
CA GLN A 278 6.99 2.64 -6.42
C GLN A 278 6.11 1.95 -5.37
N GLU A 279 5.41 0.87 -5.74
CA GLU A 279 4.58 0.11 -4.81
C GLU A 279 5.41 -0.53 -3.68
N LEU A 280 6.56 -1.14 -4.02
CA LEU A 280 7.47 -1.73 -3.03
C LEU A 280 8.09 -0.66 -2.12
N THR A 281 8.43 0.51 -2.66
CA THR A 281 8.94 1.63 -1.88
C THR A 281 7.93 2.10 -0.84
N ASN A 282 6.65 2.20 -1.21
CA ASN A 282 5.58 2.56 -0.29
C ASN A 282 5.40 1.49 0.80
N CYS A 283 5.34 0.21 0.41
CA CYS A 283 5.26 -0.91 1.36
C CYS A 283 6.40 -0.86 2.39
N ARG A 284 7.64 -0.72 1.93
CA ARG A 284 8.84 -0.63 2.78
C ARG A 284 8.81 0.59 3.70
N SER A 285 8.28 1.72 3.23
CA SER A 285 8.12 2.93 4.05
C SER A 285 7.15 2.70 5.21
N ASP A 286 5.98 2.12 4.93
CA ASP A 286 4.94 1.85 5.92
C ASP A 286 5.42 0.83 6.97
N ILE A 287 6.11 -0.24 6.52
CA ILE A 287 6.71 -1.23 7.42
C ILE A 287 7.71 -0.58 8.39
N ARG A 288 8.56 0.33 7.91
CA ARG A 288 9.56 1.02 8.73
C ARG A 288 8.94 2.00 9.73
N GLU A 289 7.85 2.65 9.37
CA GLU A 289 7.11 3.48 10.32
C GLU A 289 6.40 2.66 11.37
N ALA A 290 5.77 1.54 10.98
CA ALA A 290 5.11 0.65 11.92
C ALA A 290 6.06 0.06 12.99
N GLN A 291 7.38 0.13 12.78
CA GLN A 291 8.37 -0.21 13.81
C GLN A 291 8.56 0.87 14.88
N ASN A 292 8.22 2.13 14.58
CA ASN A 292 8.48 3.30 15.42
C ASN A 292 7.20 3.97 15.95
N SER A 293 6.03 3.64 15.40
CA SER A 293 4.73 4.20 15.74
C SER A 293 3.75 3.12 16.21
N ALA A 294 2.70 3.52 16.93
CA ALA A 294 1.65 2.59 17.35
C ALA A 294 0.68 2.32 16.20
N TRP A 295 0.74 1.11 15.65
CA TRP A 295 -0.16 0.59 14.62
C TRP A 295 -1.06 -0.50 15.21
N GLU A 296 -2.28 -0.61 14.71
CA GLU A 296 -3.21 -1.66 15.11
C GLU A 296 -2.79 -3.03 14.56
N MET A 297 -3.13 -4.10 15.27
CA MET A 297 -2.74 -5.47 14.89
C MET A 297 -3.23 -5.85 13.48
N SER A 298 -4.45 -5.45 13.13
CA SER A 298 -5.01 -5.69 11.79
C SER A 298 -4.17 -5.05 10.70
N GLU A 299 -3.64 -3.86 10.93
CA GLU A 299 -2.80 -3.13 9.97
C GLU A 299 -1.42 -3.78 9.83
N LEU A 300 -0.81 -4.20 10.94
CA LEU A 300 0.46 -4.95 10.92
C LEU A 300 0.33 -6.25 10.11
N LEU A 301 -0.80 -6.95 10.25
CA LEU A 301 -1.11 -8.15 9.46
C LEU A 301 -1.28 -7.82 7.97
N GLN A 302 -1.93 -6.71 7.63
CA GLN A 302 -2.06 -6.25 6.25
C GLN A 302 -0.72 -5.84 5.62
N LEU A 303 0.18 -5.19 6.38
CA LEU A 303 1.54 -4.87 5.92
C LEU A 303 2.35 -6.14 5.67
N ARG A 304 2.29 -7.12 6.58
CA ARG A 304 2.94 -8.42 6.39
C ARG A 304 2.42 -9.13 5.14
N ALA A 305 1.11 -9.12 4.93
CA ALA A 305 0.48 -9.71 3.75
C ALA A 305 0.85 -8.99 2.45
N TRP A 306 0.94 -7.66 2.47
CA TRP A 306 1.33 -6.85 1.30
C TRP A 306 2.75 -7.14 0.85
N ALA A 307 3.70 -7.26 1.77
CA ALA A 307 5.06 -7.61 1.42
C ALA A 307 5.19 -9.03 0.84
N ILE A 308 4.42 -9.99 1.34
CA ILE A 308 4.35 -11.36 0.79
C ILE A 308 3.82 -11.32 -0.66
N GLU A 309 2.73 -10.60 -0.87
CA GLU A 309 2.12 -10.43 -2.19
C GLU A 309 3.09 -9.78 -3.17
N LEU A 310 3.77 -8.71 -2.77
CA LEU A 310 4.75 -8.00 -3.60
C LEU A 310 5.95 -8.87 -3.96
N ALA A 311 6.51 -9.61 -3.01
CA ALA A 311 7.59 -10.55 -3.30
C ALA A 311 7.18 -11.54 -4.39
N THR A 312 5.95 -12.07 -4.31
CA THR A 312 5.41 -13.02 -5.29
C THR A 312 5.15 -12.37 -6.65
N ARG A 313 4.46 -11.21 -6.67
CA ARG A 313 4.12 -10.48 -7.90
C ARG A 313 5.37 -10.01 -8.65
N ILE A 314 6.34 -9.44 -7.94
CA ILE A 314 7.56 -8.94 -8.55
C ILE A 314 8.45 -10.09 -9.02
N ALA A 315 8.56 -11.17 -8.26
CA ALA A 315 9.30 -12.34 -8.72
C ALA A 315 8.64 -13.01 -9.95
N HIS A 316 7.30 -13.01 -10.03
CA HIS A 316 6.59 -13.48 -11.21
C HIS A 316 6.81 -12.55 -12.41
N ALA A 317 6.86 -11.23 -12.18
CA ALA A 317 7.22 -10.26 -13.22
C ALA A 317 8.66 -10.51 -13.72
N ALA A 318 9.61 -10.84 -12.83
CA ALA A 318 10.97 -11.19 -13.18
C ALA A 318 11.03 -12.43 -14.09
N VAL A 319 10.29 -13.49 -13.74
CA VAL A 319 10.12 -14.68 -14.61
C VAL A 319 9.55 -14.29 -15.97
N THR A 320 8.50 -13.46 -15.98
CA THR A 320 7.82 -13.03 -17.20
C THR A 320 8.77 -12.31 -18.16
N VAL A 321 9.53 -11.32 -17.66
CA VAL A 321 10.45 -10.54 -18.51
C VAL A 321 11.66 -11.37 -18.96
N SER A 322 12.06 -12.39 -18.20
CA SER A 322 13.10 -13.36 -18.57
C SER A 322 12.63 -14.45 -19.56
N SER A 323 11.32 -14.57 -19.78
CA SER A 323 10.73 -15.49 -20.78
C SER A 323 11.17 -16.95 -20.56
N GLY A 324 11.34 -17.75 -21.63
CA GLY A 324 11.67 -19.18 -21.51
C GLY A 324 12.96 -19.50 -20.75
N ALA A 325 13.92 -18.57 -20.68
CA ALA A 325 15.15 -18.77 -19.91
C ALA A 325 14.89 -18.93 -18.41
N ALA A 326 13.80 -18.36 -17.89
CA ALA A 326 13.40 -18.49 -16.49
C ALA A 326 12.96 -19.91 -16.11
N ILE A 327 12.79 -20.84 -17.05
CA ILE A 327 12.48 -22.25 -16.73
C ILE A 327 13.71 -23.00 -16.21
N TYR A 328 14.91 -22.55 -16.56
CA TYR A 328 16.12 -23.18 -16.06
C TYR A 328 16.29 -22.97 -14.56
N SER A 329 16.56 -24.05 -13.82
CA SER A 329 16.75 -24.02 -12.36
C SER A 329 17.88 -23.11 -11.90
N HIS A 330 18.85 -22.85 -12.78
CA HIS A 330 20.00 -21.97 -12.54
C HIS A 330 19.76 -20.50 -12.94
N HIS A 331 18.58 -20.15 -13.45
CA HIS A 331 18.26 -18.77 -13.81
C HIS A 331 17.85 -17.96 -12.57
N ASP A 332 18.34 -16.73 -12.44
CA ASP A 332 18.10 -15.89 -11.26
C ASP A 332 16.59 -15.66 -10.99
N ALA A 333 15.81 -15.36 -12.02
CA ALA A 333 14.36 -15.20 -11.91
C ALA A 333 13.67 -16.44 -11.31
N GLN A 334 14.14 -17.64 -11.68
CA GLN A 334 13.60 -18.89 -11.16
C GLN A 334 13.97 -19.10 -9.70
N ARG A 335 15.19 -18.74 -9.30
CA ARG A 335 15.60 -18.75 -7.89
C ARG A 335 14.73 -17.80 -7.08
N VAL A 336 14.66 -16.52 -7.48
CA VAL A 336 13.91 -15.49 -6.74
C VAL A 336 12.43 -15.87 -6.61
N TYR A 337 11.81 -16.41 -7.65
CA TYR A 337 10.42 -16.88 -7.57
C TYR A 337 10.24 -18.05 -6.58
N ARG A 338 11.17 -19.00 -6.56
CA ARG A 338 11.17 -20.10 -5.58
C ARG A 338 11.44 -19.60 -4.15
N GLU A 339 12.31 -18.62 -3.97
CA GLU A 339 12.58 -18.00 -2.67
C GLU A 339 11.34 -17.26 -2.12
N ALA A 340 10.57 -16.57 -2.98
CA ALA A 340 9.31 -15.92 -2.59
C ALA A 340 8.29 -16.92 -2.01
N LEU A 341 8.27 -18.18 -2.49
CA LEU A 341 7.45 -19.25 -1.90
C LEU A 341 7.84 -19.53 -0.45
N VAL A 342 9.13 -19.56 -0.12
CA VAL A 342 9.61 -19.80 1.25
C VAL A 342 9.29 -18.62 2.15
N PHE A 343 9.45 -17.39 1.67
CA PHE A 343 9.19 -16.19 2.47
C PHE A 343 7.70 -15.92 2.70
N THR A 344 6.82 -16.47 1.87
CA THR A 344 5.37 -16.56 2.13
C THR A 344 5.12 -17.33 3.43
N VAL A 345 5.71 -18.53 3.58
CA VAL A 345 5.43 -19.41 4.74
C VAL A 345 6.31 -19.15 5.96
N THR A 346 7.29 -18.25 5.85
CA THR A 346 8.20 -17.91 6.95
C THR A 346 7.48 -17.09 8.02
N GLY A 347 7.42 -17.60 9.25
CA GLY A 347 6.71 -16.96 10.36
C GLY A 347 5.19 -16.91 10.14
N GLN A 348 4.65 -17.83 9.34
CA GLN A 348 3.24 -17.87 8.98
C GLN A 348 2.38 -18.29 10.18
N THR A 349 1.59 -17.35 10.70
CA THR A 349 0.49 -17.64 11.64
C THR A 349 -0.83 -17.74 10.89
N ARG A 350 -1.87 -18.23 11.57
CA ARG A 350 -3.25 -18.25 11.03
C ARG A 350 -3.73 -16.85 10.66
N ALA A 351 -3.45 -15.84 11.49
CA ALA A 351 -3.84 -14.46 11.23
C ALA A 351 -3.11 -13.87 10.01
N VAL A 352 -1.80 -14.15 9.85
CA VAL A 352 -1.07 -13.74 8.64
C VAL A 352 -1.62 -14.49 7.43
N MET A 353 -2.01 -15.77 7.58
CA MET A 353 -2.51 -16.59 6.48
C MET A 353 -3.84 -16.04 5.96
N GLU A 354 -4.74 -15.70 6.87
CA GLU A 354 -6.00 -15.04 6.56
C GLU A 354 -5.78 -13.68 5.87
N ALA A 355 -4.88 -12.84 6.39
CA ALA A 355 -4.55 -11.56 5.76
C ALA A 355 -3.95 -11.73 4.35
N THR A 356 -3.04 -12.68 4.16
CA THR A 356 -2.45 -13.01 2.85
C THR A 356 -3.50 -13.51 1.87
N LEU A 357 -4.34 -14.47 2.26
CA LEU A 357 -5.42 -14.98 1.41
C LEU A 357 -6.42 -13.88 1.06
N GLY A 358 -6.78 -13.03 2.02
CA GLY A 358 -7.67 -11.89 1.82
C GLY A 358 -7.13 -10.84 0.85
N ARG A 359 -5.81 -10.72 0.69
CA ARG A 359 -5.20 -9.88 -0.36
C ARG A 359 -5.23 -10.55 -1.72
N LEU A 360 -4.93 -11.85 -1.79
CA LEU A 360 -4.89 -12.60 -3.04
C LEU A 360 -6.27 -12.75 -3.71
N THR A 361 -7.37 -12.64 -2.96
CA THR A 361 -8.74 -12.73 -3.47
C THR A 361 -9.38 -11.38 -3.77
N ARG A 362 -8.66 -10.25 -3.61
CA ARG A 362 -9.20 -8.93 -3.97
C ARG A 362 -9.42 -8.84 -5.49
N PRO A 363 -10.60 -8.40 -5.97
CA PRO A 363 -10.82 -8.20 -7.39
C PRO A 363 -9.77 -7.25 -7.98
N SER A 364 -9.12 -7.63 -9.09
CA SER A 364 -8.07 -6.85 -9.76
C SER A 364 -8.48 -5.46 -10.23
N PHE A 365 -9.77 -5.11 -10.16
CA PHE A 365 -10.27 -3.75 -10.42
C PHE A 365 -9.85 -2.71 -9.34
N TYR A 366 -9.18 -3.14 -8.26
CA TYR A 366 -8.67 -2.28 -7.18
C TYR A 366 -7.14 -2.18 -7.12
N HIS A 367 -6.42 -2.40 -8.22
CA HIS A 367 -5.04 -1.91 -8.31
C HIS A 367 -5.04 -0.41 -8.59
N GLU A 368 -5.43 0.39 -7.60
CA GLU A 368 -4.95 1.76 -7.54
C GLU A 368 -3.43 1.72 -7.37
N PRO A 369 -2.64 2.34 -8.25
CA PRO A 369 -1.26 2.64 -7.96
C PRO A 369 -1.24 3.44 -6.67
N HIS A 370 -0.47 3.00 -5.69
CA HIS A 370 -0.39 3.63 -4.37
C HIS A 370 -0.06 5.13 -4.44
N ARG A 371 -1.10 5.97 -4.56
CA ARG A 371 -1.12 7.37 -4.13
C ARG A 371 -1.31 7.39 -2.61
N ARG A 372 -0.36 6.81 -1.88
CA ARG A 372 -0.37 6.76 -0.40
C ARG A 372 0.61 7.73 0.26
N ARG A 373 1.45 8.43 -0.51
CA ARG A 373 2.44 9.35 0.08
C ARG A 373 1.89 10.72 0.50
N GLU A 374 0.63 11.01 0.18
CA GLU A 374 -0.09 12.18 0.72
C GLU A 374 -0.99 11.84 1.93
N ARG A 375 -1.12 10.55 2.31
CA ARG A 375 -1.95 10.12 3.46
C ARG A 375 -1.13 9.80 4.70
N ARG A 376 -0.23 10.70 5.11
CA ARG A 376 0.42 10.60 6.43
C ARG A 376 0.00 11.65 7.45
N GLU A 377 -1.04 12.41 7.16
CA GLU A 377 -1.71 13.25 8.17
C GLU A 377 -3.22 12.99 8.31
N GLU A 378 -3.88 12.38 7.34
CA GLU A 378 -5.29 12.03 7.52
C GLU A 378 -5.40 10.66 8.21
N ARG A 379 -5.82 10.68 9.49
CA ARG A 379 -6.77 9.69 10.03
C ARG A 379 -7.81 9.36 8.93
N GLU A 380 -8.58 8.27 9.01
CA GLU A 380 -9.92 8.35 8.38
C GLU A 380 -10.65 9.46 9.14
N GLU A 381 -10.41 10.69 8.69
CA GLU A 381 -11.08 11.88 9.15
C GLU A 381 -12.47 11.62 8.66
N THR A 382 -13.34 11.30 9.60
CA THR A 382 -14.77 11.29 9.34
C THR A 382 -15.08 12.70 8.84
N ARG A 383 -15.12 12.90 7.53
CA ARG A 383 -15.49 14.17 6.91
C ARG A 383 -16.98 14.36 7.20
N LYS A 384 -17.29 15.21 8.17
CA LYS A 384 -18.65 15.54 8.56
C LYS A 384 -19.06 16.79 7.83
N ILE A 385 -20.10 16.69 7.01
CA ILE A 385 -20.78 17.87 6.48
C ILE A 385 -21.77 18.32 7.55
N SER A 386 -21.43 19.42 8.24
CA SER A 386 -22.35 20.09 9.16
C SER A 386 -23.04 21.21 8.40
N TYR A 387 -24.36 21.30 8.51
CA TYR A 387 -25.13 22.29 7.79
C TYR A 387 -26.33 22.79 8.59
N SER A 388 -26.69 24.04 8.39
CA SER A 388 -27.91 24.65 8.90
C SER A 388 -29.07 24.57 7.90
N ARG A 389 -28.74 24.55 6.60
CA ARG A 389 -29.70 24.55 5.49
C ARG A 389 -29.13 23.80 4.29
N VAL A 390 -30.01 23.16 3.54
CA VAL A 390 -29.70 22.57 2.24
C VAL A 390 -30.56 23.25 1.18
N ILE A 391 -29.96 23.64 0.06
CA ILE A 391 -30.68 24.23 -1.07
C ILE A 391 -30.39 23.47 -2.36
N HIS A 392 -31.36 23.43 -3.26
CA HIS A 392 -31.13 22.95 -4.63
C HIS A 392 -30.52 24.09 -5.46
N LEU A 393 -29.40 23.82 -6.12
CA LEU A 393 -28.83 24.72 -7.12
C LEU A 393 -29.21 24.32 -8.55
N SER A 394 -30.12 23.35 -8.71
CA SER A 394 -30.61 22.92 -10.03
C SER A 394 -32.01 23.41 -10.33
N HIS A 395 -32.24 23.81 -11.58
CA HIS A 395 -33.56 24.13 -12.10
C HIS A 395 -34.46 22.89 -12.20
N VAL A 396 -35.77 23.08 -11.99
CA VAL A 396 -36.77 22.04 -12.25
C VAL A 396 -36.88 21.82 -13.76
N ILE A 397 -36.79 20.56 -14.19
CA ILE A 397 -36.83 20.18 -15.60
C ILE A 397 -38.30 20.08 -16.07
N HIS A 398 -38.64 20.83 -17.11
CA HIS A 398 -39.90 20.77 -17.85
C HIS A 398 -39.63 21.00 -19.35
N THR A 399 -40.64 20.83 -20.20
CA THR A 399 -40.48 20.95 -21.68
C THR A 399 -40.15 22.36 -22.16
N ASP A 400 -40.33 23.38 -21.32
CA ASP A 400 -40.16 24.78 -21.67
C ASP A 400 -38.90 25.42 -21.09
N ILE A 401 -37.93 24.61 -20.65
CA ILE A 401 -36.62 25.15 -20.23
C ILE A 401 -35.91 25.85 -21.40
N PRO A 402 -35.02 26.83 -21.13
CA PRO A 402 -34.03 27.28 -22.10
C PRO A 402 -33.19 26.10 -22.60
N GLN A 403 -33.01 26.01 -23.91
CA GLN A 403 -32.28 24.93 -24.55
C GLN A 403 -31.49 25.46 -25.75
N TRP A 404 -30.26 24.98 -25.91
CA TRP A 404 -29.40 25.37 -27.01
C TRP A 404 -30.00 24.99 -28.36
N GLN A 405 -29.74 25.80 -29.38
CA GLN A 405 -30.24 25.53 -30.72
C GLN A 405 -29.57 24.28 -31.30
N GLY A 406 -30.36 23.23 -31.54
CA GLY A 406 -29.90 21.97 -32.12
C GLY A 406 -29.81 20.82 -31.11
N ASP A 407 -29.94 21.10 -29.82
CA ASP A 407 -29.92 20.07 -28.78
C ASP A 407 -31.19 19.21 -28.76
N PRO A 408 -31.11 17.95 -28.31
CA PRO A 408 -32.28 17.07 -28.18
C PRO A 408 -33.32 17.65 -27.20
N PRO A 409 -34.61 17.75 -27.58
CA PRO A 409 -35.63 18.36 -26.73
C PRO A 409 -35.91 17.57 -25.45
N VAL A 410 -36.40 18.26 -24.43
CA VAL A 410 -36.97 17.61 -23.25
C VAL A 410 -38.37 17.14 -23.56
N GLU A 411 -38.61 15.84 -23.49
CA GLU A 411 -39.92 15.24 -23.75
C GLU A 411 -40.39 14.44 -22.53
N PHE A 412 -41.69 14.51 -22.26
CA PHE A 412 -42.36 13.72 -21.24
C PHE A 412 -43.57 13.00 -21.84
N GLU A 413 -43.71 11.72 -21.54
CA GLU A 413 -44.84 10.91 -21.99
C GLU A 413 -45.42 10.15 -20.80
N ALA A 414 -46.74 10.30 -20.58
CA ALA A 414 -47.44 9.52 -19.57
C ALA A 414 -47.54 8.05 -20.04
N VAL A 415 -46.92 7.15 -19.26
CA VAL A 415 -46.96 5.70 -19.49
C VAL A 415 -48.08 5.05 -18.68
N SER A 416 -48.39 5.62 -17.52
CA SER A 416 -49.53 5.23 -16.69
C SER A 416 -50.15 6.44 -16.01
N GLU A 417 -51.44 6.36 -15.73
CA GLU A 417 -52.19 7.44 -15.08
C GLU A 417 -52.89 6.91 -13.83
N TRP A 418 -52.86 7.68 -12.74
CA TRP A 418 -53.37 7.21 -11.44
C TRP A 418 -54.83 6.73 -11.50
N HIS A 419 -55.69 7.44 -12.23
CA HIS A 419 -57.10 7.10 -12.33
C HIS A 419 -57.39 5.81 -13.14
N LYS A 420 -56.42 5.34 -13.94
CA LYS A 420 -56.54 4.15 -14.78
C LYS A 420 -55.76 2.96 -14.22
N ASP A 421 -54.54 3.22 -13.76
CA ASP A 421 -53.54 2.18 -13.45
C ASP A 421 -53.21 2.13 -11.95
N GLY A 422 -53.69 3.09 -11.14
CA GLY A 422 -53.43 3.17 -9.70
C GLY A 422 -52.08 3.82 -9.33
N TYR A 423 -51.26 4.20 -10.32
CA TYR A 423 -50.00 4.91 -10.14
C TYR A 423 -49.69 5.79 -11.36
N TYR A 424 -48.90 6.85 -11.15
CA TYR A 424 -48.47 7.76 -12.20
C TYR A 424 -47.01 7.50 -12.55
N LEU A 425 -46.74 7.23 -13.83
CA LEU A 425 -45.41 6.99 -14.36
C LEU A 425 -45.26 7.72 -15.69
N ARG A 426 -44.11 8.37 -15.86
CA ARG A 426 -43.72 8.96 -17.14
C ARG A 426 -42.43 8.35 -17.67
N ARG A 427 -42.35 8.25 -18.99
CA ARG A 427 -41.09 8.17 -19.73
C ARG A 427 -40.62 9.60 -20.00
N PHE A 428 -39.32 9.83 -20.01
CA PHE A 428 -38.73 11.10 -20.41
C PHE A 428 -37.46 10.90 -21.23
N SER A 429 -37.12 11.90 -22.05
CA SER A 429 -35.87 12.03 -22.81
C SER A 429 -35.40 13.49 -22.75
N MET A 430 -34.09 13.70 -22.79
CA MET A 430 -33.45 15.04 -22.84
C MET A 430 -32.01 14.92 -23.31
N GLY A 431 -31.41 16.03 -23.75
CA GLY A 431 -29.97 16.11 -24.01
C GLY A 431 -29.12 16.01 -22.74
N GLU A 432 -27.85 15.61 -22.90
CA GLU A 432 -26.90 15.50 -21.78
C GLU A 432 -26.57 16.87 -21.15
N HIS A 433 -26.62 17.93 -21.96
CA HIS A 433 -26.29 19.32 -21.61
C HIS A 433 -27.53 20.20 -21.44
N SER A 434 -28.61 19.62 -20.91
CA SER A 434 -29.89 20.31 -20.74
C SER A 434 -30.18 20.62 -19.27
N ALA A 435 -30.80 21.78 -19.04
CA ALA A 435 -31.01 22.34 -17.70
C ALA A 435 -29.70 22.53 -16.92
N THR A 436 -29.75 22.46 -15.60
CA THR A 436 -28.54 22.40 -14.78
C THR A 436 -27.81 21.09 -15.06
N HIS A 437 -26.55 21.18 -15.49
CA HIS A 437 -25.80 20.01 -15.94
C HIS A 437 -24.31 20.15 -15.61
N ILE A 438 -23.60 19.02 -15.78
CA ILE A 438 -22.15 18.94 -15.68
C ILE A 438 -21.55 18.50 -17.02
N ASN A 439 -20.48 19.17 -17.44
CA ASN A 439 -19.71 18.78 -18.62
C ASN A 439 -18.59 17.80 -18.24
N ALA A 440 -18.30 16.82 -19.11
CA ALA A 440 -17.20 15.88 -18.96
C ALA A 440 -16.11 16.11 -20.02
N PRO A 441 -14.84 15.68 -19.77
CA PRO A 441 -13.72 15.92 -20.66
C PRO A 441 -13.92 15.51 -22.12
N ASN A 442 -14.60 14.40 -22.37
CA ASN A 442 -14.92 13.94 -23.72
C ASN A 442 -15.85 14.87 -24.52
N SER A 443 -16.46 15.90 -23.90
CA SER A 443 -17.17 16.97 -24.65
C SER A 443 -16.23 17.83 -25.49
N PHE A 444 -14.99 18.06 -25.02
CA PHE A 444 -14.06 19.01 -25.65
C PHE A 444 -12.71 18.39 -26.04
N HIS A 445 -12.41 17.19 -25.54
CA HIS A 445 -11.15 16.47 -25.76
C HIS A 445 -11.38 15.05 -26.27
N VAL A 446 -10.75 14.69 -27.41
CA VAL A 446 -10.98 13.42 -28.14
C VAL A 446 -10.71 12.16 -27.30
N HIS A 447 -9.85 12.26 -26.29
CA HIS A 447 -9.50 11.19 -25.37
C HIS A 447 -9.87 11.52 -23.91
N GLY A 448 -10.78 12.47 -23.72
CA GLY A 448 -11.30 12.81 -22.41
C GLY A 448 -12.11 11.66 -21.81
N GLU A 449 -12.13 11.61 -20.48
CA GLU A 449 -12.96 10.71 -19.70
C GLU A 449 -14.46 11.06 -19.86
N GLY A 450 -15.32 10.04 -19.81
CA GLY A 450 -16.77 10.22 -19.79
C GLY A 450 -17.31 10.52 -18.40
N ILE A 451 -18.54 11.02 -18.32
CA ILE A 451 -19.16 11.37 -17.02
C ILE A 451 -19.30 10.16 -16.07
N ASP A 452 -19.36 8.93 -16.59
CA ASP A 452 -19.44 7.71 -15.79
C ASP A 452 -18.13 7.34 -15.08
N GLU A 453 -17.02 7.97 -15.45
CA GLU A 453 -15.68 7.76 -14.87
C GLU A 453 -15.40 8.67 -13.67
N TYR A 454 -16.24 9.69 -13.41
CA TYR A 454 -16.07 10.58 -12.27
C TYR A 454 -16.18 9.80 -10.94
N PRO A 455 -15.17 9.88 -10.05
CA PRO A 455 -15.22 9.22 -8.75
C PRO A 455 -16.27 9.89 -7.85
N ALA A 456 -17.02 9.12 -7.08
CA ALA A 456 -18.11 9.65 -6.25
C ALA A 456 -17.64 10.70 -5.22
N GLU A 457 -16.40 10.59 -4.75
CA GLU A 457 -15.82 11.55 -3.80
C GLU A 457 -15.52 12.92 -4.41
N SER A 458 -15.28 13.02 -5.74
CA SER A 458 -15.08 14.33 -6.39
C SER A 458 -16.37 15.12 -6.52
N LEU A 459 -17.52 14.44 -6.45
CA LEU A 459 -18.85 15.05 -6.56
C LEU A 459 -19.38 15.62 -5.22
N VAL A 460 -18.61 15.50 -4.14
CA VAL A 460 -18.89 16.14 -2.84
C VAL A 460 -17.73 17.06 -2.49
N VAL A 461 -17.90 18.35 -2.75
CA VAL A 461 -16.78 19.30 -2.87
C VAL A 461 -17.09 20.63 -2.19
N PRO A 462 -16.15 21.25 -1.46
CA PRO A 462 -16.35 22.61 -0.96
C PRO A 462 -16.50 23.60 -2.12
N ALA A 463 -17.21 24.70 -1.90
CA ALA A 463 -17.39 25.75 -2.89
C ALA A 463 -17.31 27.14 -2.27
N VAL A 464 -16.82 28.08 -3.08
CA VAL A 464 -16.87 29.52 -2.81
C VAL A 464 -17.74 30.18 -3.87
N MET A 465 -18.30 31.34 -3.54
CA MET A 465 -19.13 32.12 -4.48
C MET A 465 -18.55 33.51 -4.66
N ILE A 466 -18.27 33.87 -5.92
CA ILE A 466 -17.92 35.22 -6.35
C ILE A 466 -19.17 35.86 -6.98
N ASP A 467 -19.59 37.00 -6.44
CA ASP A 467 -20.74 37.76 -6.94
C ASP A 467 -20.24 38.89 -7.86
N ILE A 468 -20.65 38.85 -9.13
CA ILE A 468 -20.34 39.88 -10.14
C ILE A 468 -21.60 40.51 -10.73
N ARG A 469 -22.74 40.43 -10.02
CA ARG A 469 -24.03 40.91 -10.54
C ARG A 469 -24.02 42.37 -10.98
N GLU A 470 -23.34 43.23 -10.23
CA GLU A 470 -23.29 44.65 -10.55
C GLU A 470 -22.57 44.87 -11.89
N GLN A 471 -21.45 44.19 -12.10
CA GLN A 471 -20.67 44.22 -13.34
C GLN A 471 -21.46 43.61 -14.51
N ALA A 472 -22.11 42.46 -14.29
CA ALA A 472 -22.93 41.78 -15.30
C ALA A 472 -24.19 42.58 -15.69
N LEU A 473 -24.75 43.37 -14.76
CA LEU A 473 -25.88 44.25 -15.02
C LEU A 473 -25.47 45.45 -15.90
N GLU A 474 -24.28 46.00 -15.68
CA GLU A 474 -23.73 47.09 -16.49
C GLU A 474 -23.27 46.61 -17.87
N ASN A 475 -22.65 45.43 -17.92
CA ASN A 475 -22.15 44.81 -19.14
C ASN A 475 -22.57 43.32 -19.22
N PRO A 476 -23.54 42.96 -20.09
CA PRO A 476 -23.98 41.58 -20.22
C PRO A 476 -22.88 40.65 -20.79
N ASP A 477 -21.79 41.19 -21.32
CA ASP A 477 -20.63 40.43 -21.81
C ASP A 477 -19.47 40.43 -20.80
N TYR A 478 -19.71 40.81 -19.54
CA TYR A 478 -18.66 40.86 -18.53
C TYR A 478 -18.09 39.46 -18.28
N ALA A 479 -16.76 39.36 -18.40
CA ALA A 479 -16.03 38.14 -18.09
C ALA A 479 -15.23 38.36 -16.80
N LEU A 480 -15.39 37.45 -15.83
CA LEU A 480 -14.62 37.48 -14.58
C LEU A 480 -13.14 37.62 -14.89
N CYS A 481 -12.49 38.61 -14.29
CA CYS A 481 -11.06 38.85 -14.44
C CYS A 481 -10.29 38.49 -13.17
N VAL A 482 -8.95 38.48 -13.26
CA VAL A 482 -8.08 38.19 -12.11
C VAL A 482 -8.25 39.25 -11.01
N ASP A 483 -8.48 40.51 -11.37
CA ASP A 483 -8.69 41.58 -10.39
C ASP A 483 -9.95 41.36 -9.54
N ASP A 484 -11.03 40.82 -10.12
CA ASP A 484 -12.25 40.45 -9.37
C ASP A 484 -11.95 39.36 -8.34
N ILE A 485 -11.16 38.35 -8.73
CA ILE A 485 -10.75 37.26 -7.85
C ILE A 485 -9.93 37.81 -6.69
N LEU A 486 -8.92 38.65 -6.98
CA LEU A 486 -8.06 39.24 -5.95
C LEU A 486 -8.85 40.16 -5.00
N ALA A 487 -9.81 40.94 -5.52
CA ALA A 487 -10.69 41.77 -4.71
C ALA A 487 -11.59 40.93 -3.79
N TRP A 488 -12.12 39.81 -4.30
CA TRP A 488 -12.88 38.87 -3.49
C TRP A 488 -12.00 38.25 -2.39
N GLU A 489 -10.76 37.87 -2.70
CA GLU A 489 -9.81 37.30 -1.73
C GLU A 489 -9.37 38.29 -0.66
N GLU A 490 -9.28 39.58 -0.98
CA GLU A 490 -9.03 40.63 0.01
C GLU A 490 -10.13 40.67 1.09
N GLN A 491 -11.37 40.37 0.70
CA GLN A 491 -12.52 40.40 1.60
C GLN A 491 -12.75 39.08 2.35
N TYR A 492 -12.60 37.94 1.69
CA TYR A 492 -13.01 36.63 2.21
C TYR A 492 -11.85 35.65 2.47
N GLY A 493 -10.62 36.04 2.14
CA GLY A 493 -9.44 35.20 2.18
C GLY A 493 -9.18 34.48 0.85
N GLU A 494 -7.98 33.92 0.72
CA GLU A 494 -7.57 33.19 -0.48
C GLU A 494 -8.51 32.01 -0.79
N ILE A 495 -8.83 31.81 -2.06
CA ILE A 495 -9.68 30.70 -2.53
C ILE A 495 -9.02 29.38 -2.14
N PRO A 496 -9.69 28.52 -1.34
CA PRO A 496 -9.10 27.25 -0.93
C PRO A 496 -8.86 26.30 -2.10
N SER A 497 -7.71 25.63 -2.10
CA SER A 497 -7.41 24.56 -3.04
C SER A 497 -8.46 23.44 -2.98
N GLY A 498 -8.79 22.88 -4.14
CA GLY A 498 -9.77 21.79 -4.26
C GLY A 498 -11.24 22.21 -4.05
N CYS A 499 -11.56 23.51 -4.07
CA CYS A 499 -12.95 23.98 -4.07
C CYS A 499 -13.49 24.24 -5.48
N VAL A 500 -14.81 24.29 -5.62
CA VAL A 500 -15.48 24.80 -6.83
C VAL A 500 -15.72 26.30 -6.68
N VAL A 501 -15.35 27.08 -7.69
CA VAL A 501 -15.67 28.52 -7.75
C VAL A 501 -16.98 28.71 -8.48
N LEU A 502 -18.01 29.13 -7.73
CA LEU A 502 -19.31 29.50 -8.28
C LEU A 502 -19.31 30.99 -8.62
N LEU A 503 -19.67 31.32 -9.86
CA LEU A 503 -19.82 32.69 -10.31
C LEU A 503 -21.30 33.04 -10.34
N TYR A 504 -21.70 33.97 -9.47
CA TYR A 504 -23.06 34.47 -9.42
C TYR A 504 -23.17 35.76 -10.23
N THR A 505 -23.88 35.68 -11.35
CA THR A 505 -24.02 36.79 -12.31
C THR A 505 -25.40 37.43 -12.31
N GLY A 506 -26.39 36.80 -11.65
CA GLY A 506 -27.79 37.24 -11.65
C GLY A 506 -28.60 36.69 -12.82
N TRP A 507 -27.96 35.95 -13.73
CA TRP A 507 -28.58 35.43 -14.94
C TRP A 507 -29.66 34.37 -14.67
N GLN A 508 -29.62 33.70 -13.51
CA GLN A 508 -30.68 32.78 -13.07
C GLN A 508 -32.09 33.40 -13.11
N GLU A 509 -32.22 34.73 -12.96
CA GLU A 509 -33.51 35.44 -12.99
C GLU A 509 -34.17 35.39 -14.38
N LYS A 510 -33.38 35.15 -15.43
CA LYS A 510 -33.84 35.09 -16.82
C LYS A 510 -34.32 33.70 -17.25
N TRP A 511 -34.21 32.70 -16.38
CA TRP A 511 -34.50 31.29 -16.71
C TRP A 511 -35.88 31.05 -17.35
N LEU A 512 -36.91 31.79 -16.92
CA LEU A 512 -38.28 31.63 -17.42
C LEU A 512 -38.53 32.35 -18.77
N ASP A 513 -37.61 33.19 -19.24
CA ASP A 513 -37.67 33.85 -20.53
C ASP A 513 -36.50 33.42 -21.39
N LYS A 514 -36.75 32.47 -22.30
CA LYS A 514 -35.72 31.90 -23.19
C LYS A 514 -34.99 32.96 -24.01
N ASN A 515 -35.68 34.01 -24.45
CA ASN A 515 -35.06 35.06 -25.25
C ASN A 515 -34.13 35.91 -24.38
N ALA A 516 -34.57 36.24 -23.16
CA ALA A 516 -33.73 36.97 -22.21
C ALA A 516 -32.53 36.14 -21.72
N PHE A 517 -32.70 34.82 -21.57
CA PHE A 517 -31.64 33.92 -21.11
C PHE A 517 -30.51 33.75 -22.13
N PHE A 518 -30.81 33.59 -23.42
CA PHE A 518 -29.77 33.58 -24.46
C PHE A 518 -29.32 34.98 -24.88
N ASN A 519 -30.19 35.98 -24.67
CA ASN A 519 -29.95 37.40 -24.95
C ASN A 519 -29.30 37.62 -26.33
N GLN A 520 -29.89 36.98 -27.35
CA GLN A 520 -29.37 37.04 -28.71
C GLN A 520 -29.61 38.40 -29.35
N ASP A 521 -28.58 38.97 -29.97
CA ASP A 521 -28.70 40.16 -30.79
C ASP A 521 -29.36 39.86 -32.16
N VAL A 522 -29.54 40.90 -32.98
CA VAL A 522 -30.13 40.76 -34.33
C VAL A 522 -29.26 39.96 -35.31
N GLN A 523 -27.99 39.72 -34.97
CA GLN A 523 -27.04 38.94 -35.76
C GLN A 523 -26.97 37.47 -35.27
N GLY A 524 -27.62 37.16 -34.16
CA GLY A 524 -27.62 35.84 -33.52
C GLY A 524 -26.48 35.62 -32.53
N ASN A 525 -25.70 36.64 -32.21
CA ASN A 525 -24.66 36.55 -31.18
C ASN A 525 -25.29 36.55 -29.80
N MET A 526 -24.78 35.74 -28.89
CA MET A 526 -25.32 35.64 -27.53
C MET A 526 -24.57 36.57 -26.59
N HIS A 527 -25.30 37.18 -25.65
CA HIS A 527 -24.74 38.16 -24.73
C HIS A 527 -25.04 37.77 -23.28
N PHE A 528 -24.13 37.02 -22.67
CA PHE A 528 -24.21 36.65 -21.26
C PHE A 528 -22.81 36.55 -20.65
N PRO A 529 -22.68 36.82 -19.33
CA PRO A 529 -21.40 36.88 -18.65
C PRO A 529 -20.78 35.49 -18.53
N GLY A 530 -19.50 35.44 -18.17
CA GLY A 530 -18.79 34.17 -18.02
C GLY A 530 -17.46 34.31 -17.29
N PHE A 531 -16.68 33.25 -17.27
CA PHE A 531 -15.30 33.27 -16.81
C PHE A 531 -14.36 33.76 -17.92
N GLY A 532 -13.47 34.71 -17.62
CA GLY A 532 -12.40 35.10 -18.53
C GLY A 532 -11.29 34.04 -18.58
N SER A 533 -10.67 33.83 -19.73
CA SER A 533 -9.64 32.79 -19.92
C SER A 533 -8.45 32.93 -18.97
N ASP A 534 -8.02 34.17 -18.71
CA ASP A 534 -6.89 34.46 -17.82
C ASP A 534 -7.27 34.22 -16.36
N ALA A 535 -8.52 34.54 -15.98
CA ALA A 535 -9.05 34.23 -14.65
C ALA A 535 -9.18 32.71 -14.45
N THR A 536 -9.69 31.99 -15.45
CA THR A 536 -9.79 30.51 -15.41
C THR A 536 -8.40 29.90 -15.24
N ARG A 537 -7.40 30.36 -16.00
CA ARG A 537 -6.02 29.87 -15.87
C ARG A 537 -5.46 30.17 -14.49
N PHE A 538 -5.65 31.38 -13.99
CA PHE A 538 -5.23 31.76 -12.65
C PHE A 538 -5.86 30.85 -11.58
N LEU A 539 -7.16 30.58 -11.64
CA LEU A 539 -7.84 29.68 -10.70
C LEU A 539 -7.29 28.25 -10.77
N LEU A 540 -7.01 27.72 -11.97
CA LEU A 540 -6.50 26.37 -12.16
C LEU A 540 -5.03 26.24 -11.72
N GLU A 541 -4.18 27.19 -12.10
CA GLU A 541 -2.73 27.12 -11.90
C GLU A 541 -2.31 27.61 -10.51
N GLU A 542 -2.87 28.73 -10.05
CA GLU A 542 -2.46 29.42 -8.81
C GLU A 542 -3.34 29.06 -7.61
N ARG A 543 -4.61 28.65 -7.82
CA ARG A 543 -5.52 28.25 -6.73
C ARG A 543 -5.85 26.76 -6.71
N GLN A 544 -5.56 26.04 -7.79
CA GLN A 544 -5.78 24.59 -7.88
C GLN A 544 -7.22 24.18 -7.53
N ILE A 545 -8.19 24.93 -8.09
CA ILE A 545 -9.61 24.67 -7.89
C ILE A 545 -10.01 23.28 -8.42
N ALA A 546 -11.07 22.70 -7.85
CA ALA A 546 -11.68 21.45 -8.30
C ALA A 546 -12.66 21.65 -9.46
N GLY A 547 -13.01 22.89 -9.78
CA GLY A 547 -13.91 23.20 -10.89
C GLY A 547 -14.57 24.58 -10.80
N VAL A 548 -15.47 24.84 -11.73
CA VAL A 548 -16.22 26.10 -11.86
C VAL A 548 -17.73 25.82 -11.97
N GLY A 549 -18.54 26.80 -11.57
CA GLY A 549 -19.98 26.77 -11.82
C GLY A 549 -20.57 28.15 -12.05
N ILE A 550 -21.65 28.26 -12.82
CA ILE A 550 -22.28 29.54 -13.17
C ILE A 550 -23.80 29.43 -13.35
N ASP A 551 -24.51 30.56 -13.23
CA ASP A 551 -25.96 30.66 -13.48
C ASP A 551 -26.36 31.05 -14.92
N THR A 552 -25.39 31.18 -15.82
CA THR A 552 -25.61 31.39 -17.27
C THR A 552 -25.70 30.05 -18.01
N HIS A 553 -25.95 30.11 -19.32
CA HIS A 553 -26.04 28.89 -20.13
C HIS A 553 -24.74 28.10 -20.18
N GLY A 554 -23.58 28.78 -20.17
CA GLY A 554 -22.26 28.15 -20.16
C GLY A 554 -21.27 28.92 -19.31
N VAL A 555 -20.21 28.27 -18.83
CA VAL A 555 -19.14 28.93 -18.04
C VAL A 555 -18.31 29.90 -18.88
N ASP A 556 -18.33 29.73 -20.19
CA ASP A 556 -17.78 30.67 -21.15
C ASP A 556 -18.75 31.83 -21.38
N SER A 557 -18.24 33.06 -21.57
CA SER A 557 -19.11 34.19 -21.94
C SER A 557 -19.79 33.95 -23.29
N GLY A 558 -20.96 34.55 -23.53
CA GLY A 558 -21.71 34.39 -24.79
C GLY A 558 -20.95 34.84 -26.04
N GLN A 559 -19.88 35.64 -25.88
CA GLN A 559 -18.98 36.09 -26.94
C GLN A 559 -17.83 35.11 -27.23
N ASP A 560 -17.57 34.15 -26.34
CA ASP A 560 -16.50 33.16 -26.51
C ASP A 560 -17.00 31.93 -27.29
N THR A 561 -16.68 31.92 -28.58
CA THR A 561 -17.01 30.80 -29.48
C THR A 561 -15.98 29.67 -29.47
N THR A 562 -14.90 29.81 -28.69
CA THR A 562 -13.82 28.83 -28.56
C THR A 562 -14.00 27.87 -27.39
N PHE A 563 -14.90 28.22 -26.45
CA PHE A 563 -15.16 27.50 -25.21
C PHE A 563 -13.89 27.39 -24.34
N ALA A 564 -13.20 28.51 -24.15
CA ALA A 564 -11.86 28.51 -23.56
C ALA A 564 -11.87 27.97 -22.12
N THR A 565 -12.83 28.39 -21.29
CA THR A 565 -12.97 27.93 -19.91
C THR A 565 -13.32 26.45 -19.87
N ASN A 566 -14.32 26.01 -20.65
CA ASN A 566 -14.66 24.58 -20.74
C ASN A 566 -13.43 23.75 -21.13
N ARG A 567 -12.70 24.15 -22.19
CA ARG A 567 -11.51 23.43 -22.65
C ARG A 567 -10.41 23.37 -21.59
N LEU A 568 -10.11 24.49 -20.94
CA LEU A 568 -9.07 24.59 -19.91
C LEU A 568 -9.39 23.74 -18.69
N VAL A 569 -10.60 23.86 -18.15
CA VAL A 569 -11.01 23.12 -16.94
C VAL A 569 -11.07 21.62 -17.23
N LEU A 570 -11.55 21.24 -18.41
CA LEU A 570 -11.78 19.85 -18.80
C LEU A 570 -10.56 19.15 -19.43
N GLU A 571 -9.36 19.77 -19.41
CA GLU A 571 -8.11 19.04 -19.67
C GLU A 571 -7.87 17.92 -18.64
N LYS A 572 -8.53 18.02 -17.49
CA LYS A 572 -8.61 17.04 -16.40
C LYS A 572 -10.09 16.80 -16.06
N PRO A 573 -10.45 15.71 -15.37
CA PRO A 573 -11.84 15.46 -14.93
C PRO A 573 -12.24 16.36 -13.74
N LEU A 574 -12.23 17.68 -13.97
CA LEU A 574 -12.66 18.72 -13.03
C LEU A 574 -14.12 19.12 -13.30
N ILE A 575 -14.76 19.73 -12.31
CA ILE A 575 -16.18 20.07 -12.35
C ILE A 575 -16.42 21.30 -13.22
N VAL A 576 -17.38 21.22 -14.13
CA VAL A 576 -17.94 22.37 -14.85
C VAL A 576 -19.46 22.31 -14.73
N LEU A 577 -20.06 23.21 -13.95
CA LEU A 577 -21.50 23.29 -13.74
C LEU A 577 -22.10 24.49 -14.47
N GLU A 578 -23.13 24.24 -15.25
CA GLU A 578 -23.78 25.26 -16.07
C GLU A 578 -25.26 25.36 -15.74
N SER A 579 -25.85 26.55 -15.94
CA SER A 579 -27.25 26.84 -15.64
C SER A 579 -27.64 26.54 -14.18
N LEU A 580 -26.84 26.98 -13.21
CA LEU A 580 -27.19 26.91 -11.79
C LEU A 580 -28.26 27.94 -11.40
N THR A 581 -28.94 27.70 -10.28
CA THR A 581 -29.94 28.60 -9.71
C THR A 581 -29.78 28.76 -8.20
N ASN A 582 -30.52 29.67 -7.59
CA ASN A 582 -30.48 29.95 -6.15
C ASN A 582 -29.09 30.34 -5.60
N LEU A 583 -28.20 30.88 -6.45
CA LEU A 583 -26.89 31.35 -6.03
C LEU A 583 -27.01 32.56 -5.08
N ASP A 584 -28.09 33.34 -5.17
CA ASP A 584 -28.43 34.44 -4.25
C ASP A 584 -28.64 34.02 -2.79
N HIS A 585 -28.80 32.71 -2.55
CA HIS A 585 -28.95 32.15 -1.21
C HIS A 585 -27.64 31.62 -0.62
N LEU A 586 -26.54 31.63 -1.38
CA LEU A 586 -25.24 31.12 -0.94
C LEU A 586 -24.44 32.21 -0.21
N PRO A 587 -23.73 31.85 0.88
CA PRO A 587 -22.66 32.70 1.40
C PRO A 587 -21.46 32.67 0.45
N ALA A 588 -20.59 33.69 0.56
CA ALA A 588 -19.33 33.72 -0.19
C ALA A 588 -18.43 32.50 0.11
N ILE A 589 -18.41 32.03 1.37
CA ILE A 589 -17.58 30.90 1.83
C ILE A 589 -18.37 29.92 2.69
N GLY A 590 -17.87 28.68 2.78
CA GLY A 590 -18.38 27.64 3.68
C GLY A 590 -19.43 26.71 3.07
N THR A 591 -19.80 26.91 1.80
CA THR A 591 -20.71 26.02 1.08
C THR A 591 -20.03 24.69 0.76
N THR A 592 -20.75 23.57 0.89
CA THR A 592 -20.35 22.28 0.33
C THR A 592 -21.38 21.81 -0.69
N LEU A 593 -20.94 21.38 -1.86
CA LEU A 593 -21.81 20.85 -2.91
C LEU A 593 -21.89 19.33 -2.83
N ALA A 594 -23.05 18.77 -3.14
CA ALA A 594 -23.20 17.39 -3.57
C ALA A 594 -23.85 17.37 -4.97
N ILE A 595 -23.14 16.81 -5.94
CA ILE A 595 -23.50 16.85 -7.35
C ILE A 595 -23.97 15.45 -7.76
N GLY A 596 -25.27 15.29 -7.91
CA GLY A 596 -25.90 14.05 -8.36
C GLY A 596 -25.96 14.00 -9.88
N VAL A 597 -25.18 13.10 -10.49
CA VAL A 597 -25.15 12.90 -11.94
C VAL A 597 -25.87 11.61 -12.35
N LEU A 598 -26.47 11.60 -13.54
CA LEU A 598 -26.79 10.34 -14.22
C LEU A 598 -25.48 9.77 -14.79
N ARG A 599 -25.10 8.56 -14.37
CA ARG A 599 -23.87 7.90 -14.85
C ARG A 599 -24.10 7.30 -16.24
N LEU A 600 -24.07 8.17 -17.25
CA LEU A 600 -24.22 7.81 -18.65
C LEU A 600 -22.90 7.24 -19.17
N ARG A 601 -22.94 5.99 -19.67
CA ARG A 601 -21.74 5.32 -20.16
C ARG A 601 -21.13 6.09 -21.33
N ASN A 602 -19.88 6.55 -21.18
CA ASN A 602 -19.18 7.41 -22.13
C ASN A 602 -19.94 8.73 -22.41
N GLY A 603 -20.76 9.21 -21.47
CA GLY A 603 -21.53 10.45 -21.64
C GLY A 603 -20.60 11.65 -21.74
N SER A 604 -20.94 12.58 -22.63
CA SER A 604 -20.25 13.87 -22.82
C SER A 604 -20.51 14.85 -21.67
N GLY A 605 -21.61 14.65 -20.97
CA GLY A 605 -21.98 15.33 -19.75
C GLY A 605 -23.15 14.62 -19.09
N SER A 606 -23.82 15.29 -18.17
CA SER A 606 -25.03 14.76 -17.55
C SER A 606 -25.89 15.88 -16.96
N PRO A 607 -27.22 15.81 -17.10
CA PRO A 607 -28.10 16.62 -16.27
C PRO A 607 -27.81 16.34 -14.80
N ALA A 608 -27.67 17.40 -14.01
CA ALA A 608 -27.14 17.31 -12.66
C ALA A 608 -28.14 17.86 -11.63
N GLY A 609 -28.39 17.08 -10.58
CA GLY A 609 -29.01 17.54 -9.35
C GLY A 609 -27.95 18.03 -8.38
N VAL A 610 -27.84 19.34 -8.19
CA VAL A 610 -26.83 19.97 -7.33
C VAL A 610 -27.49 20.41 -6.03
N LEU A 611 -26.97 19.92 -4.91
CA LEU A 611 -27.35 20.35 -3.57
C LEU A 611 -26.22 21.16 -2.96
N ALA A 612 -26.55 22.28 -2.32
CA ALA A 612 -25.61 23.07 -1.52
C ALA A 612 -25.97 22.98 -0.04
N PHE A 613 -25.02 22.50 0.76
CA PHE A 613 -25.04 22.45 2.21
C PHE A 613 -24.39 23.72 2.75
N LEU A 614 -25.17 24.54 3.44
CA LEU A 614 -24.74 25.83 3.99
C LEU A 614 -24.40 25.69 5.47
N PRO A 615 -23.37 26.41 5.99
CA PRO A 615 -22.91 26.30 7.37
C PRO A 615 -23.98 26.67 8.40
#